data_AF-A0A1G2XUJ1-F1
#
_entry.id   AF-A0A1G2XUJ1-F1
#
_cell.length_a   1.000
_cell.length_b   1.000
_cell.length_c   1.000
_cell.angle_alpha   90.00
_cell.angle_beta   90.00
_cell.angle_gamma   90.00
#
_symmetry.space_group_name_H-M   'P 1'
#
loop_
_entity.id
_entity.type
_entity.pdbx_description
1 polymer ?
#
loop_
_entity_poly.entity_id
_entity_poly.type
_entity_poly.pdbx_seq_one_letter_code
_entity_poly.pdbx_strand_id
1 'polypeptide(L)'
;MKGDFYIKGRQNFKSKGERQIARFLEKENILYNYESPLAVVDDGKTKIWYPDFQLPEYGLIMEYFGVTGSAEYDRQTKHKMDVYKSSGIEGIFLTEDSLKGDWPAYIAGQIGSILKGRLDRFYSRNNKVWPFDE
;
A
#
# COMPACT_ATOMS: atom_id res chain seq x y z
N MET A 1 -22.96 18.21 -0.05
CA MET A 1 -22.81 17.35 -1.24
C MET A 1 -21.69 16.36 -0.96
N LYS A 2 -22.00 15.08 -0.73
CA LYS A 2 -21.00 14.01 -0.61
C LYS A 2 -21.05 13.24 -1.93
N GLY A 3 -20.09 13.49 -2.81
CA GLY A 3 -20.04 12.95 -4.15
C GLY A 3 -19.70 11.46 -4.16
N ASP A 4 -20.69 10.64 -4.46
CA ASP A 4 -20.75 9.70 -5.59
C ASP A 4 -19.43 9.32 -6.32
N PHE A 5 -18.39 8.88 -5.61
CA PHE A 5 -17.22 8.20 -6.21
C PHE A 5 -17.12 6.71 -5.85
N TYR A 6 -18.15 6.14 -5.23
CA TYR A 6 -18.23 4.69 -5.10
C TYR A 6 -18.81 4.10 -6.40
N ILE A 7 -17.95 3.66 -7.31
CA ILE A 7 -18.38 2.64 -8.28
C ILE A 7 -18.63 1.38 -7.46
N LYS A 8 -19.87 1.27 -6.96
CA LYS A 8 -20.42 0.14 -6.23
C LYS A 8 -20.70 -1.02 -7.20
N GLY A 9 -19.71 -1.38 -8.01
CA GLY A 9 -19.63 -2.73 -8.56
C GLY A 9 -19.19 -3.64 -7.43
N ARG A 10 -19.83 -4.81 -7.25
CA ARG A 10 -19.30 -5.83 -6.34
C ARG A 10 -17.89 -6.17 -6.80
N GLN A 11 -16.87 -5.63 -6.15
CA GLN A 11 -15.49 -6.00 -6.44
C GLN A 11 -15.32 -7.49 -6.10
N ASN A 12 -14.88 -8.26 -7.07
CA ASN A 12 -14.58 -9.68 -6.90
C ASN A 12 -13.14 -9.80 -6.41
N PHE A 13 -12.94 -9.59 -5.10
CA PHE A 13 -11.65 -9.84 -4.46
C PHE A 13 -11.17 -11.27 -4.68
N LYS A 14 -9.90 -11.44 -5.04
CA LYS A 14 -9.29 -12.72 -5.39
C LYS A 14 -9.05 -13.62 -4.18
N SER A 15 -8.98 -13.04 -2.98
CA SER A 15 -8.81 -13.78 -1.73
C SER A 15 -9.72 -13.31 -0.59
N LYS A 16 -9.83 -14.14 0.46
CA LYS A 16 -10.50 -13.75 1.71
C LYS A 16 -9.74 -12.62 2.42
N GLY A 17 -8.40 -12.65 2.36
CA GLY A 17 -7.54 -11.62 2.96
C GLY A 17 -7.72 -10.26 2.29
N GLU A 18 -7.72 -10.19 0.96
CA GLU A 18 -8.03 -8.94 0.22
C GLU A 18 -9.41 -8.40 0.59
N ARG A 19 -10.43 -9.26 0.64
CA ARG A 19 -11.78 -8.85 1.06
C ARG A 19 -11.81 -8.31 2.49
N GLN A 20 -11.02 -8.89 3.39
CA GLN A 20 -10.89 -8.45 4.77
C GLN A 20 -10.20 -7.08 4.85
N ILE A 21 -9.13 -6.88 4.09
CA ILE A 21 -8.43 -5.59 3.96
C ILE A 21 -9.37 -4.52 3.40
N ALA A 22 -10.07 -4.81 2.30
CA ALA A 22 -11.01 -3.87 1.68
C ALA A 22 -12.09 -3.40 2.66
N ARG A 23 -12.68 -4.32 3.44
CA ARG A 23 -13.66 -3.97 4.48
C ARG A 23 -13.09 -3.06 5.56
N PHE A 24 -11.82 -3.26 5.93
CA PHE A 24 -11.16 -2.36 6.87
C PHE A 24 -10.96 -0.97 6.27
N LEU A 25 -10.47 -0.87 5.03
CA LEU A 25 -10.30 0.41 4.35
C LEU A 25 -11.64 1.15 4.24
N GLU A 26 -12.73 0.45 3.89
CA GLU A 26 -14.09 1.01 3.87
C GLU A 26 -14.55 1.50 5.24
N LYS A 27 -14.34 0.70 6.30
CA LYS A 27 -14.73 1.05 7.67
C LYS A 27 -14.00 2.30 8.17
N GLU A 28 -12.71 2.42 7.87
CA GLU A 28 -11.88 3.57 8.26
C GLU A 28 -12.01 4.76 7.29
N ASN A 29 -12.87 4.68 6.28
CA ASN A 29 -13.07 5.69 5.23
C ASN A 29 -11.77 6.04 4.47
N ILE A 30 -10.89 5.05 4.29
CA ILE A 30 -9.69 5.19 3.46
C ILE A 30 -10.06 4.88 2.01
N LEU A 31 -9.84 5.85 1.11
CA LEU A 31 -10.05 5.63 -0.31
C LEU A 31 -9.03 4.62 -0.86
N TYR A 32 -9.51 3.70 -1.70
CA TYR A 32 -8.66 2.72 -2.38
C TYR A 32 -9.12 2.43 -3.81
N ASN A 33 -8.15 2.11 -4.67
CA ASN A 33 -8.39 1.53 -5.98
C ASN A 33 -7.91 0.07 -5.96
N TYR A 34 -8.80 -0.87 -6.27
CA TYR A 34 -8.47 -2.29 -6.34
C TYR A 34 -7.90 -2.65 -7.72
N GLU A 35 -6.78 -3.37 -7.76
CA GLU A 35 -6.09 -3.82 -8.99
C GLU A 35 -5.99 -2.74 -10.07
N SER A 36 -5.62 -1.52 -9.66
CA SER A 36 -5.46 -0.39 -10.57
C SER A 36 -4.07 -0.41 -11.21
N PRO A 37 -3.95 -0.11 -12.52
CA PRO A 37 -2.66 -0.14 -13.22
C PRO A 37 -1.65 0.84 -12.60
N LEU A 38 -0.41 0.39 -12.48
CA LEU A 38 0.72 1.15 -11.97
C LEU A 38 1.95 0.93 -12.85
N ALA A 39 2.56 2.02 -13.31
CA ALA A 39 3.82 1.95 -14.04
C ALA A 39 4.98 1.66 -13.07
N VAL A 40 5.80 0.67 -13.39
CA VAL A 40 7.03 0.30 -12.66
C VAL A 40 8.19 0.16 -13.64
N VAL A 41 9.42 0.24 -13.13
CA VAL A 41 10.64 -0.07 -13.89
C VAL A 41 11.19 -1.41 -13.40
N ASP A 42 11.11 -2.42 -14.26
CA ASP A 42 11.52 -3.80 -13.97
C ASP A 42 12.48 -4.27 -15.07
N ASP A 43 13.70 -4.63 -14.68
CA ASP A 43 14.83 -4.91 -15.58
C ASP A 43 15.06 -3.81 -16.64
N GLY A 44 15.03 -2.56 -16.19
CA GLY A 44 15.27 -1.38 -17.04
C GLY A 44 14.16 -1.08 -18.05
N LYS A 45 13.03 -1.79 -17.99
CA LYS A 45 11.87 -1.59 -18.86
C LYS A 45 10.68 -1.10 -18.06
N THR A 46 9.96 -0.12 -18.60
CA THR A 46 8.66 0.27 -18.05
C THR A 46 7.64 -0.84 -18.29
N LYS A 47 7.03 -1.34 -17.21
CA LYS A 47 5.96 -2.34 -17.23
C LYS A 47 4.75 -1.81 -16.47
N ILE A 48 3.57 -2.33 -16.76
CA ILE A 48 2.35 -2.06 -15.99
C ILE A 48 2.10 -3.24 -15.05
N TRP A 49 2.12 -2.97 -13.76
CA TRP A 49 1.75 -3.90 -12.69
C TRP A 49 0.41 -3.50 -12.08
N TYR A 50 -0.20 -4.42 -11.33
CA TYR A 50 -1.51 -4.23 -10.69
C TYR A 50 -1.36 -4.65 -9.23
N PRO A 51 -0.97 -3.74 -8.32
CA PRO A 51 -0.99 -4.05 -6.90
C PRO A 51 -2.42 -4.31 -6.44
N ASP A 52 -2.59 -5.13 -5.40
CA ASP A 52 -3.93 -5.46 -4.88
C ASP A 52 -4.72 -4.19 -4.54
N PHE A 53 -4.09 -3.22 -3.87
CA PHE A 53 -4.69 -1.93 -3.53
C PHE A 53 -3.73 -0.77 -3.80
N GLN A 54 -4.27 0.32 -4.34
CA GLN A 54 -3.64 1.64 -4.29
C GLN A 54 -4.41 2.52 -3.31
N LEU A 55 -3.69 3.24 -2.44
CA LEU A 55 -4.24 4.21 -1.49
C LEU A 55 -3.90 5.62 -1.98
N PRO A 56 -4.71 6.23 -2.87
CA PRO A 56 -4.35 7.45 -3.58
C PRO A 56 -4.13 8.65 -2.66
N GLU A 57 -4.90 8.79 -1.58
CA GLU A 57 -4.76 9.89 -0.61
C GLU A 57 -3.40 9.89 0.09
N TYR A 58 -2.79 8.71 0.22
CA TYR A 58 -1.49 8.54 0.85
C TYR A 58 -0.36 8.36 -0.15
N GLY A 59 -0.64 8.21 -1.45
CA GLY A 59 0.38 7.85 -2.45
C GLY A 59 1.12 6.56 -2.07
N LEU A 60 0.38 5.54 -1.63
CA LEU A 60 0.90 4.23 -1.23
C LEU A 60 0.22 3.11 -2.03
N ILE A 61 0.88 1.96 -2.09
CA ILE A 61 0.25 0.69 -2.47
C ILE A 61 0.12 -0.23 -1.27
N MET A 62 -0.73 -1.24 -1.39
CA MET A 62 -0.77 -2.37 -0.47
C MET A 62 -0.91 -3.67 -1.26
N GLU A 63 -0.10 -4.66 -0.89
CA GLU A 63 -0.03 -5.99 -1.52
C GLU A 63 -0.27 -7.05 -0.43
N TYR A 64 -1.09 -8.06 -0.73
CA TYR A 64 -1.40 -9.17 0.16
C TYR A 64 -0.88 -10.50 -0.41
N PHE A 65 0.18 -10.99 0.21
CA PHE A 65 0.83 -12.24 -0.10
C PHE A 65 0.16 -13.40 0.67
N GLY A 66 -0.96 -13.89 0.15
CA GLY A 66 -1.78 -14.94 0.79
C GLY A 66 -1.21 -16.36 0.74
N VAL A 67 -0.17 -16.63 -0.06
CA VAL A 67 0.56 -17.91 -0.02
C VAL A 67 1.87 -17.67 0.73
N THR A 68 2.33 -18.61 1.54
CA THR A 68 3.65 -18.52 2.18
C THR A 68 4.34 -19.89 2.12
N GLY A 69 5.68 -19.89 2.13
CA GLY A 69 6.44 -21.12 2.41
C GLY A 69 6.95 -21.91 1.21
N SER A 70 7.10 -21.30 0.02
CA SER A 70 7.92 -21.88 -1.06
C SER A 70 9.03 -20.93 -1.48
N ALA A 71 10.22 -21.46 -1.75
CA ALA A 71 11.39 -20.66 -2.14
C ALA A 71 11.18 -19.88 -3.45
N GLU A 72 10.32 -20.37 -4.35
CA GLU A 72 9.94 -19.64 -5.55
C GLU A 72 9.06 -18.44 -5.22
N TYR A 73 8.06 -18.63 -4.36
CA TYR A 73 7.17 -17.56 -3.93
C TYR A 73 7.90 -16.45 -3.17
N ASP A 74 8.82 -16.82 -2.29
CA ASP A 74 9.63 -15.84 -1.54
C ASP A 74 10.50 -15.00 -2.48
N ARG A 75 11.07 -15.63 -3.53
CA ARG A 75 11.81 -14.92 -4.58
C ARG A 75 10.92 -13.96 -5.36
N GLN A 76 9.71 -14.37 -5.74
CA GLN A 76 8.77 -13.51 -6.46
C GLN A 76 8.33 -12.32 -5.59
N THR A 77 8.04 -12.56 -4.31
CA THR A 77 7.67 -11.52 -3.33
C THR A 77 8.80 -10.51 -3.17
N LYS A 78 10.03 -11.00 -2.97
CA LYS A 78 11.22 -10.16 -2.87
C LYS A 78 11.44 -9.33 -4.14
N HIS A 79 11.35 -9.96 -5.32
CA HIS A 79 11.47 -9.28 -6.61
C HIS A 79 10.47 -8.13 -6.74
N LYS A 80 9.19 -8.39 -6.42
CA LYS A 80 8.16 -7.34 -6.44
C LYS A 80 8.51 -6.17 -5.54
N MET A 81 8.91 -6.44 -4.30
CA MET A 81 9.31 -5.40 -3.34
C MET A 81 10.49 -4.57 -3.85
N ASP A 82 11.51 -5.24 -4.42
CA ASP A 82 12.69 -4.58 -4.95
C ASP A 82 12.35 -3.68 -6.16
N VAL A 83 11.45 -4.13 -7.05
CA VAL A 83 10.93 -3.34 -8.19
C VAL A 83 10.13 -2.12 -7.73
N TYR A 84 9.21 -2.27 -6.77
CA TYR A 84 8.47 -1.12 -6.24
C TYR A 84 9.42 -0.10 -5.63
N LYS A 85 10.36 -0.56 -4.81
CA LYS A 85 11.35 0.31 -4.16
C LYS A 85 12.23 1.05 -5.18
N SER A 86 12.77 0.36 -6.18
CA SER A 86 13.60 0.97 -7.21
C SER A 86 12.81 1.95 -8.10
N SER A 87 11.51 1.73 -8.24
CA SER A 87 10.57 2.62 -8.94
C SER A 87 10.10 3.81 -8.08
N GLY A 88 10.58 3.95 -6.84
CA GLY A 88 10.18 5.03 -5.93
C GLY A 88 8.75 4.88 -5.38
N ILE A 89 8.18 3.68 -5.47
CA ILE A 89 6.85 3.35 -4.97
C ILE A 89 7.00 2.78 -3.55
N GLU A 90 6.38 3.44 -2.59
CA GLU A 90 6.28 2.95 -1.21
C GLU A 90 4.94 2.23 -1.01
N GLY A 91 4.96 1.21 -0.17
CA GLY A 91 3.76 0.42 0.08
C GLY A 91 3.88 -0.46 1.31
N ILE A 92 2.75 -1.09 1.61
CA ILE A 92 2.57 -2.01 2.74
C ILE A 92 2.44 -3.42 2.16
N PHE A 93 3.29 -4.32 2.64
CA PHE A 93 3.36 -5.70 2.16
C PHE A 93 2.88 -6.61 3.28
N LEU A 94 1.73 -7.25 3.08
CA LEU A 94 1.04 -8.04 4.09
C LEU A 94 1.13 -9.53 3.75
N THR A 95 1.20 -10.37 4.76
CA THR A 95 1.07 -11.84 4.63
C THR A 95 -0.13 -12.32 5.45
N GLU A 96 -0.42 -13.62 5.43
CA GLU A 96 -1.41 -14.20 6.35
C GLU A 96 -1.11 -13.87 7.82
N ASP A 97 0.17 -13.87 8.22
CA ASP A 97 0.57 -13.55 9.59
C ASP A 97 0.30 -12.08 9.94
N SER A 98 0.41 -11.16 8.97
CA SER A 98 0.08 -9.75 9.16
C SER A 98 -1.40 -9.51 9.49
N LEU A 99 -2.29 -10.45 9.14
CA LEU A 99 -3.73 -10.37 9.40
C LEU A 99 -4.16 -11.07 10.71
N LYS A 100 -3.19 -11.48 11.54
CA LYS A 100 -3.45 -12.04 12.89
C LYS A 100 -3.41 -10.95 13.95
N GLY A 101 -4.15 -11.15 15.05
CA GLY A 101 -4.19 -10.20 16.17
C GLY A 101 -4.84 -8.87 15.81
N ASP A 102 -4.32 -7.77 16.35
CA ASP A 102 -4.78 -6.40 16.05
C ASP A 102 -4.16 -5.87 14.75
N TRP A 103 -4.43 -6.59 13.67
CA TRP A 103 -3.97 -6.24 12.33
C TRP A 103 -4.48 -4.89 11.81
N PRO A 104 -5.69 -4.38 12.16
CA PRO A 104 -6.11 -3.04 11.76
C PRO A 104 -5.18 -1.95 12.31
N ALA A 105 -4.84 -2.03 13.60
CA ALA A 105 -3.89 -1.11 14.21
C ALA A 105 -2.48 -1.25 13.61
N TYR A 106 -2.07 -2.47 13.28
CA TYR A 106 -0.81 -2.70 12.58
C TYR A 106 -0.77 -1.99 11.21
N ILE A 107 -1.79 -2.16 10.37
CA ILE A 107 -1.87 -1.50 9.04
C ILE A 107 -1.88 0.02 9.21
N ALA A 108 -2.72 0.56 10.09
CA ALA A 108 -2.77 2.00 10.36
C ALA A 108 -1.40 2.54 10.84
N GLY A 109 -0.71 1.79 11.70
CA GLY A 109 0.64 2.10 12.16
C GLY A 109 1.68 2.10 11.03
N GLN A 110 1.60 1.16 10.07
CA GLN A 110 2.47 1.14 8.89
C GLN A 110 2.24 2.37 8.01
N ILE A 111 0.98 2.73 7.72
CA ILE A 111 0.64 3.97 6.99
C ILE A 111 1.25 5.17 7.70
N GLY A 112 0.99 5.33 8.99
CA GLY A 112 1.49 6.45 9.79
C GLY A 112 3.01 6.54 9.81
N SER A 113 3.71 5.41 9.96
CA SER A 113 5.18 5.33 9.96
C SER A 113 5.78 5.81 8.64
N ILE A 114 5.22 5.36 7.50
CA ILE A 114 5.69 5.78 6.17
C ILE A 114 5.46 7.28 5.97
N LEU A 115 4.27 7.78 6.32
CA LEU A 115 3.95 9.21 6.18
C LEU A 115 4.85 10.08 7.06
N LYS A 116 5.11 9.67 8.31
CA LYS A 116 6.07 10.35 9.19
C LYS A 116 7.47 10.35 8.58
N GLY A 117 7.94 9.21 8.08
CA GLY A 117 9.25 9.12 7.43
C GLY A 117 9.37 10.03 6.20
N ARG A 118 8.30 10.20 5.42
CA ARG A 118 8.25 11.18 4.31
C ARG A 118 8.39 12.60 4.81
N LEU A 119 7.66 12.95 5.87
CA LEU A 119 7.71 14.27 6.50
C LEU A 119 9.12 14.58 7.03
N ASP A 120 9.74 13.63 7.73
CA ASP A 120 11.09 13.79 8.28
C ASP A 120 12.13 13.99 7.17
N ARG A 121 12.03 13.24 6.06
CA ARG A 121 12.90 13.41 4.88
C ARG A 121 12.71 14.77 4.21
N PHE A 122 11.48 15.26 4.14
CA PHE A 122 11.18 16.57 3.58
C PHE A 122 11.85 17.68 4.40
N TYR A 123 11.71 17.65 5.73
CA TYR A 123 12.34 18.66 6.58
C TYR A 123 13.86 18.56 6.61
N SER A 124 14.41 17.35 6.67
CA SER A 124 15.87 17.13 6.69
C SER A 124 16.56 17.66 5.43
N ARG A 125 15.87 17.62 4.28
CA ARG A 125 16.39 18.15 3.01
C ARG A 125 16.30 19.67 2.90
N ASN A 126 15.35 20.29 3.60
CA ASN A 126 15.02 21.71 3.42
C ASN A 126 15.66 22.64 4.48
N ASN A 127 16.42 22.11 5.43
CA ASN A 127 17.23 22.83 6.44
C ASN A 127 16.57 24.09 7.07
N LYS A 128 15.24 24.14 7.22
CA LYS A 128 14.49 25.24 7.85
C LYS A 128 13.20 24.79 8.54
N VAL A 129 13.14 25.18 9.82
CA VAL A 129 12.05 25.56 10.76
C VAL A 129 10.63 25.01 10.53
N TRP A 130 10.10 24.42 11.61
CA TRP A 130 8.70 24.06 11.81
C TRP A 130 7.81 25.32 11.82
N PRO A 131 6.79 25.46 10.96
CA PRO A 131 5.97 26.68 10.91
C PRO A 131 4.90 26.77 12.02
N PHE A 132 4.92 25.88 13.02
CA PHE A 132 3.98 25.89 14.15
C PHE A 132 4.64 26.07 15.52
N ASP A 133 5.90 26.51 15.54
CA ASP A 133 6.53 27.03 16.76
C ASP A 133 6.18 28.53 16.88
N GLU A 134 4.90 28.82 17.20
CA GLU A 134 4.41 30.13 17.69
C GLU A 134 3.61 29.94 18.98
#